data_AF-A0A521RB29-F1
#
_entry.id   AF-A0A521RB29-F1
#
_cell.length_a   1.000
_cell.length_b   1.000
_cell.length_c   1.000
_cell.angle_alpha   90.00
_cell.angle_beta   90.00
_cell.angle_gamma   90.00
#
_symmetry.space_group_name_H-M   'P 1'
#
loop_
_entity.id
_entity.type
_entity.pdbx_description
1 polymer ?
#
loop_
_entity_poly.entity_id
_entity_poly.type
_entity_poly.pdbx_seq_one_letter_code
_entity_poly.pdbx_strand_id
1 'polypeptide(L)'
;MRWFNALLLIIGLTVYAGGVVAGSTRVVVPIGEAAAVKFQINAEGPTEYGIPVIIQARLSVIEALRSAPAWELLHTADPTNVPPVAGFEYLLLRVRISGEGSGTTRTPYQVQAEHFRIFDAANQPYPTPAVRLPGPALIDARIYPNDISEGWLVFLIDRKDQHPEMFFFSGQWFQIVEE
;
A
#
# COMPACT_ATOMS: atom_id res chain seq x y z
N MET A 1 34.73 10.98 36.28
CA MET A 1 33.85 12.17 36.25
C MET A 1 33.80 12.67 34.81
N ARG A 2 32.59 12.78 34.22
CA ARG A 2 32.22 13.31 32.87
C ARG A 2 32.60 12.41 31.67
N TRP A 3 31.69 11.69 30.98
CA TRP A 3 30.54 12.05 30.10
C TRP A 3 30.94 12.79 28.80
N PHE A 4 30.72 12.16 27.63
CA PHE A 4 29.95 12.70 26.48
C PHE A 4 29.67 11.63 25.39
N ASN A 5 28.43 11.65 24.88
CA ASN A 5 27.88 10.84 23.79
C ASN A 5 28.38 11.27 22.40
N ALA A 6 28.39 10.36 21.43
CA ALA A 6 28.24 10.69 20.02
C ALA A 6 27.42 9.61 19.29
N LEU A 7 26.31 10.04 18.69
CA LEU A 7 25.40 9.32 17.80
C LEU A 7 26.14 8.69 16.62
N LEU A 8 25.78 7.45 16.26
CA LEU A 8 26.17 6.83 15.00
C LEU A 8 25.04 6.98 13.98
N LEU A 9 25.27 7.82 12.99
CA LEU A 9 24.42 8.02 11.82
C LEU A 9 24.83 6.95 10.78
N ILE A 10 24.01 5.92 10.58
CA ILE A 10 24.27 4.94 9.50
C ILE A 10 23.49 5.36 8.26
N ILE A 11 24.18 6.02 7.34
CA ILE A 11 23.74 6.24 5.96
C ILE A 11 24.09 4.96 5.18
N GLY A 12 23.10 4.17 4.79
CA GLY A 12 23.26 3.06 3.85
C GLY A 12 22.98 3.51 2.42
N LEU A 13 24.01 3.59 1.57
CA LEU A 13 23.94 3.98 0.16
C LEU A 13 24.37 2.80 -0.76
N THR A 14 23.66 2.67 -1.89
CA THR A 14 24.07 2.05 -3.21
C THR A 14 24.18 0.51 -3.28
N VAL A 15 23.87 -0.17 -4.39
CA VAL A 15 24.39 -0.03 -5.78
C VAL A 15 23.37 -0.49 -6.84
N TYR A 16 23.33 0.18 -7.99
CA TYR A 16 22.70 -0.28 -9.24
C TYR A 16 23.76 -1.01 -10.09
N ALA A 17 23.53 -2.27 -10.46
CA ALA A 17 24.29 -2.98 -11.48
C ALA A 17 23.36 -3.95 -12.24
N GLY A 18 23.60 -4.07 -13.55
CA GLY A 18 22.66 -4.58 -14.55
C GLY A 18 22.08 -5.97 -14.31
N GLY A 19 20.82 -6.11 -14.74
CA GLY A 19 20.05 -7.35 -14.75
C GLY A 19 18.69 -7.14 -14.09
N VAL A 20 17.67 -6.74 -14.86
CA VAL A 20 16.28 -6.76 -14.36
C VAL A 20 15.83 -8.21 -14.31
N VAL A 21 16.20 -8.90 -13.23
CA VAL A 21 15.40 -10.02 -12.73
C VAL A 21 14.26 -9.35 -11.98
N ALA A 22 13.01 -9.64 -12.35
CA ALA A 22 11.82 -9.13 -11.67
C ALA A 22 11.84 -9.54 -10.19
N GLY A 23 12.43 -8.69 -9.35
CA GLY A 23 12.58 -8.91 -7.92
C GLY A 23 11.45 -8.22 -7.15
N SER A 24 10.84 -8.96 -6.22
CA SER A 24 9.92 -8.41 -5.24
C SER A 24 10.66 -7.50 -4.25
N THR A 25 10.29 -6.23 -4.15
CA THR A 25 10.85 -5.32 -3.14
C THR A 25 10.01 -5.37 -1.87
N ARG A 26 10.47 -6.09 -0.84
CA ARG A 26 9.84 -6.05 0.49
C ARG A 26 10.14 -4.73 1.17
N VAL A 27 9.09 -4.05 1.62
CA VAL A 27 9.19 -2.81 2.42
C VAL A 27 8.40 -3.00 3.69
N VAL A 28 9.06 -2.70 4.80
CA VAL A 28 8.51 -2.74 6.15
C VAL A 28 7.85 -1.41 6.47
N VAL A 29 6.61 -1.48 6.97
CA VAL A 29 5.85 -0.31 7.42
C VAL A 29 5.42 -0.50 8.87
N PRO A 30 6.01 0.23 9.82
CA PRO A 30 5.52 0.22 11.19
C PRO A 30 4.13 0.83 11.32
N ILE A 31 3.39 0.41 12.34
CA ILE A 31 2.08 0.99 12.65
C ILE A 31 2.22 2.47 12.98
N GLY A 32 1.41 3.31 12.34
CA GLY A 32 1.50 4.77 12.46
C GLY A 32 2.62 5.44 11.65
N GLU A 33 3.42 4.67 10.91
CA GLU A 33 4.52 5.20 10.09
C GLU A 33 4.21 5.18 8.59
N ALA A 34 4.99 5.98 7.86
CA ALA A 34 4.91 6.04 6.41
C ALA A 34 6.07 5.29 5.76
N ALA A 35 5.78 4.53 4.71
CA ALA A 35 6.79 3.87 3.89
C ALA A 35 6.44 4.01 2.41
N ALA A 36 7.42 4.05 1.53
CA ALA A 36 7.21 4.29 0.10
C ALA A 36 7.97 3.30 -0.77
N VAL A 37 7.33 2.85 -1.86
CA VAL A 37 7.93 1.96 -2.86
C VAL A 37 7.67 2.50 -4.25
N LYS A 38 8.69 2.44 -5.12
CA LYS A 38 8.57 2.72 -6.54
C LYS A 38 8.35 1.43 -7.32
N PHE A 39 7.44 1.47 -8.29
CA PHE A 39 7.10 0.35 -9.15
C PHE A 39 6.69 0.83 -10.54
N GLN A 40 6.65 -0.11 -11.49
CA GLN A 40 6.14 0.13 -12.83
C GLN A 40 4.78 -0.52 -12.97
N ILE A 41 3.84 0.20 -13.56
CA ILE A 41 2.49 -0.28 -13.83
C ILE A 41 2.27 -0.27 -15.33
N ASN A 42 1.72 -1.35 -15.86
CA ASN A 42 1.18 -1.35 -17.21
C ASN A 42 -0.24 -0.77 -17.14
N ALA A 43 -0.43 0.43 -17.69
CA ALA A 43 -1.75 0.96 -17.94
C ALA A 43 -2.30 0.33 -19.23
N GLU A 44 -3.35 -0.45 -19.08
CA GLU A 44 -4.12 -1.02 -20.17
C GLU A 44 -5.17 0.00 -20.62
N GLY A 45 -5.20 0.29 -21.92
CA GLY A 45 -6.15 1.24 -22.53
C GLY A 45 -5.97 1.26 -24.04
N PRO A 46 -6.92 1.84 -24.80
CA PRO A 46 -6.80 1.95 -26.25
C PRO A 46 -5.74 3.00 -26.56
N THR A 47 -4.47 2.62 -26.52
CA THR A 47 -3.48 3.41 -27.25
C THR A 47 -3.79 3.28 -28.73
N GLU A 48 -3.36 4.28 -29.51
CA GLU A 48 -3.55 4.34 -30.97
C GLU A 48 -3.08 3.06 -31.69
N TYR A 49 -2.25 2.24 -31.02
CA TYR A 49 -1.65 1.02 -31.55
C TYR A 49 -1.86 -0.22 -30.67
N GLY A 50 -2.68 -0.18 -29.61
CA GLY A 50 -2.86 -1.30 -28.67
C GLY A 50 -1.61 -1.66 -27.86
N ILE A 51 -0.63 -0.76 -27.82
CA ILE A 51 0.61 -0.87 -27.04
C ILE A 51 0.32 -0.52 -25.58
N PRO A 52 0.73 -1.34 -24.59
CA PRO A 52 0.60 -0.99 -23.17
C PRO A 52 1.47 0.22 -22.83
N VAL A 53 0.94 1.14 -22.01
CA VAL A 53 1.71 2.28 -21.47
C VAL A 53 2.33 1.87 -20.16
N ILE A 54 3.64 2.03 -20.01
CA ILE A 54 4.31 1.86 -18.72
C ILE A 54 4.27 3.20 -17.98
N ILE A 55 3.60 3.22 -16.83
CA ILE A 55 3.59 4.33 -15.89
C ILE A 55 4.52 3.98 -14.74
N GLN A 56 5.46 4.87 -14.40
CA GLN A 56 6.18 4.74 -13.14
C GLN A 56 5.28 5.28 -12.03
N ALA A 57 5.23 4.62 -10.89
CA ALA A 57 4.42 5.07 -9.77
C ALA A 57 5.16 4.87 -8.45
N ARG A 58 4.72 5.64 -7.46
CA ARG A 58 5.12 5.46 -6.07
C ARG A 58 3.89 5.21 -5.23
N LEU A 59 3.93 4.16 -4.43
CA LEU A 59 2.90 3.80 -3.46
C LEU A 59 3.52 4.10 -2.11
N SER A 60 2.80 4.85 -1.29
CA SER A 60 3.17 5.12 0.07
C SER A 60 2.06 4.69 1.00
N VAL A 61 2.35 3.84 1.97
CA VAL A 61 1.51 3.76 3.16
C VAL A 61 1.82 5.02 3.96
N ILE A 62 0.81 5.79 4.33
CA ILE A 62 0.96 7.04 5.08
C ILE A 62 0.39 6.95 6.49
N GLU A 63 -0.50 5.98 6.72
CA GLU A 63 -1.08 5.70 8.04
C GLU A 63 -1.52 4.23 8.08
N ALA A 64 -1.30 3.58 9.21
CA ALA A 64 -1.78 2.23 9.49
C ALA A 64 -2.48 2.22 10.84
N LEU A 65 -3.72 1.74 10.87
CA LEU A 65 -4.56 1.64 12.06
C LEU A 65 -5.01 0.19 12.26
N ARG A 66 -4.96 -0.30 13.50
CA ARG A 66 -5.43 -1.64 13.88
C ARG A 66 -6.56 -1.56 14.91
N SER A 67 -7.30 -2.65 15.05
CA SER A 67 -8.21 -2.90 16.17
C SER A 67 -9.22 -1.76 16.42
N ALA A 68 -9.20 -1.12 17.60
CA ALA A 68 -10.17 -0.12 18.01
C ALA A 68 -10.10 1.17 17.16
N PRO A 69 -8.94 1.82 16.95
CA PRO A 69 -8.84 2.97 16.04
C PRO A 69 -9.38 2.70 14.63
N ALA A 70 -9.09 1.52 14.07
CA ALA A 70 -9.58 1.12 12.76
C ALA A 70 -11.12 0.97 12.74
N TRP A 71 -11.67 0.32 13.77
CA TRP A 71 -13.11 0.13 13.91
C TRP A 71 -13.86 1.45 14.12
N GLU A 72 -13.35 2.34 14.98
CA GLU A 72 -13.96 3.64 15.23
C GLU A 72 -14.05 4.48 13.96
N LEU A 73 -12.98 4.47 13.15
CA LEU A 73 -12.96 5.21 11.88
C LEU A 73 -13.96 4.63 10.87
N LEU A 74 -14.04 3.30 10.73
CA LEU A 74 -15.02 2.65 9.86
C LEU A 74 -16.46 2.89 10.31
N HIS A 75 -16.74 2.79 11.61
CA HIS A 75 -18.08 2.99 12.13
C HIS A 75 -18.53 4.45 12.04
N THR A 76 -17.59 5.39 12.19
CA THR A 76 -17.84 6.82 11.94
C THR A 76 -18.13 7.09 10.47
N ALA A 77 -17.44 6.41 9.55
CA ALA A 77 -17.66 6.55 8.11
C ALA A 77 -19.03 6.02 7.67
N ASP A 78 -19.44 4.87 8.20
CA ASP A 78 -20.77 4.30 7.98
C ASP A 78 -21.20 3.46 9.20
N PRO A 79 -22.24 3.90 9.95
CA PRO A 79 -22.75 3.15 11.11
C PRO A 79 -23.34 1.77 10.77
N THR A 80 -23.60 1.49 9.48
CA THR A 80 -24.07 0.17 9.01
C THR A 80 -22.94 -0.84 8.83
N ASN A 81 -21.67 -0.40 8.91
CA ASN A 81 -20.53 -1.30 8.98
C ASN A 81 -20.67 -2.22 10.19
N VAL A 82 -20.34 -3.50 9.99
CA VAL A 82 -20.43 -4.54 11.02
C VAL A 82 -19.08 -4.65 11.74
N PRO A 83 -19.03 -4.91 13.06
CA PRO A 83 -17.77 -5.16 13.76
C PRO A 83 -17.04 -6.39 13.20
N PRO A 84 -15.70 -6.46 13.40
CA PRO A 84 -14.94 -7.62 12.95
C PRO A 84 -15.40 -8.89 13.68
N VAL A 85 -15.40 -10.02 12.97
CA VAL A 85 -15.77 -11.31 13.54
C VAL A 85 -14.78 -11.75 14.63
N ALA A 86 -15.21 -12.63 15.53
CA ALA A 86 -14.38 -13.10 16.64
C ALA A 86 -13.04 -13.70 16.15
N GLY A 87 -11.94 -13.31 16.81
CA GLY A 87 -10.57 -13.72 16.43
C GLY A 87 -9.92 -12.81 15.39
N PHE A 88 -10.68 -11.96 14.71
CA PHE A 88 -10.17 -11.03 13.71
C PHE A 88 -10.22 -9.58 14.19
N GLU A 89 -9.58 -8.72 13.42
CA GLU A 89 -9.64 -7.28 13.55
C GLU A 89 -9.51 -6.58 12.20
N TYR A 90 -9.92 -5.31 12.17
CA TYR A 90 -9.69 -4.47 11.01
C TYR A 90 -8.27 -3.91 11.03
N LEU A 91 -7.60 -4.02 9.89
CA LEU A 91 -6.41 -3.25 9.55
C LEU A 91 -6.82 -2.23 8.49
N LEU A 92 -6.71 -0.95 8.82
CA LEU A 92 -6.92 0.17 7.90
C LEU A 92 -5.57 0.73 7.49
N LEU A 93 -5.36 0.83 6.18
CA LEU A 93 -4.16 1.47 5.63
C LEU A 93 -4.61 2.69 4.82
N ARG A 94 -4.14 3.87 5.21
CA ARG A 94 -4.22 5.03 4.34
C ARG A 94 -3.01 4.99 3.42
N VAL A 95 -3.26 5.01 2.12
CA VAL A 95 -2.20 4.98 1.11
C VAL A 95 -2.27 6.18 0.19
N ARG A 96 -1.12 6.55 -0.36
CA ARG A 96 -0.93 7.56 -1.38
C ARG A 96 -0.28 6.91 -2.60
N ILE A 97 -0.85 7.13 -3.77
CA ILE A 97 -0.25 6.74 -5.05
C ILE A 97 0.07 8.01 -5.83
N SER A 98 1.33 8.15 -6.26
CA SER A 98 1.75 9.22 -7.17
C SER A 98 2.22 8.65 -8.49
N GLY A 99 1.67 9.12 -9.60
CA GLY A 99 2.18 8.82 -10.94
C GLY A 99 3.45 9.61 -11.21
N GLU A 100 4.53 8.93 -11.57
CA GLU A 100 5.78 9.53 -12.04
C GLU A 100 5.85 9.38 -13.58
N GLY A 101 6.08 10.48 -14.29
CA GLY A 101 6.26 10.41 -15.74
C GLY A 101 6.42 11.76 -16.42
N SER A 102 7.29 11.80 -17.42
CA SER A 102 7.44 12.93 -18.35
C SER A 102 6.88 12.50 -19.71
N GLY A 103 5.61 12.77 -19.98
CA GLY A 103 5.00 12.38 -21.25
C GLY A 103 3.63 12.98 -21.45
N THR A 104 3.23 13.10 -22.72
CA THR A 104 1.90 13.55 -23.16
C THR A 104 0.83 12.46 -23.05
N THR A 105 1.17 11.31 -22.47
CA THR A 105 0.27 10.17 -22.36
C THR A 105 -0.96 10.52 -21.52
N ARG A 106 -2.13 10.40 -22.13
CA ARG A 106 -3.43 10.66 -21.52
C ARG A 106 -4.11 9.39 -20.98
N THR A 107 -3.40 8.26 -20.92
CA THR A 107 -3.93 7.00 -20.39
C THR A 107 -3.65 6.94 -18.90
N PRO A 108 -4.68 6.97 -18.03
CA PRO A 108 -4.49 6.80 -16.60
C PRO A 108 -4.33 5.33 -16.23
N TYR A 109 -3.69 5.07 -15.10
CA TYR A 109 -3.87 3.81 -14.39
C TYR A 109 -5.12 3.89 -13.51
N GLN A 110 -6.05 2.95 -13.67
CA GLN A 110 -7.20 2.85 -12.77
C GLN A 110 -6.86 1.93 -11.59
N VAL A 111 -7.01 2.44 -10.38
CA VAL A 111 -6.82 1.66 -9.15
C VAL A 111 -8.03 0.75 -8.94
N GLN A 112 -7.79 -0.55 -8.80
CA GLN A 112 -8.81 -1.56 -8.55
C GLN A 112 -8.54 -2.25 -7.23
N ALA A 113 -9.59 -2.76 -6.58
CA ALA A 113 -9.46 -3.45 -5.29
C ALA A 113 -8.63 -4.74 -5.42
N GLU A 114 -8.66 -5.37 -6.60
CA GLU A 114 -7.92 -6.58 -6.94
C GLU A 114 -6.41 -6.37 -6.90
N HIS A 115 -5.95 -5.13 -7.05
CA HIS A 115 -4.54 -4.80 -6.96
C HIS A 115 -3.98 -4.94 -5.54
N PHE A 116 -4.82 -4.96 -4.50
CA PHE A 116 -4.36 -5.06 -3.13
C PHE A 116 -4.77 -6.39 -2.53
N ARG A 117 -3.80 -7.10 -1.96
CA ARG A 117 -4.04 -8.31 -1.17
C ARG A 117 -3.24 -8.20 0.11
N ILE A 118 -3.66 -8.92 1.13
CA ILE A 118 -2.86 -9.06 2.33
C ILE A 118 -2.79 -10.53 2.71
N PHE A 119 -1.63 -10.97 3.16
CA PHE A 119 -1.31 -12.36 3.41
C PHE A 119 -0.85 -12.55 4.84
N ASP A 120 -1.09 -13.73 5.39
CA ASP A 120 -0.50 -14.16 6.65
C ASP A 120 0.95 -14.64 6.47
N ALA A 121 1.61 -14.99 7.58
CA ALA A 121 2.96 -15.53 7.58
C ALA A 121 3.10 -16.89 6.83
N ALA A 122 2.01 -17.59 6.58
CA ALA A 122 1.95 -18.81 5.78
C ALA A 122 1.63 -18.53 4.29
N ASN A 123 1.61 -17.26 3.88
CA ASN A 123 1.29 -16.79 2.55
C ASN A 123 -0.15 -17.13 2.10
N GLN A 124 -1.08 -17.23 3.05
CA GLN A 124 -2.51 -17.37 2.76
C GLN A 124 -3.18 -16.01 2.72
N PRO A 125 -4.01 -15.72 1.70
CA PRO A 125 -4.66 -14.42 1.58
C PRO A 125 -5.76 -14.27 2.64
N TYR A 126 -5.75 -13.14 3.34
CA TYR A 126 -6.87 -12.73 4.17
C TYR A 126 -8.05 -12.25 3.32
N PRO A 127 -9.29 -12.37 3.83
CA PRO A 127 -10.46 -11.87 3.15
C PRO A 127 -10.50 -10.34 3.13
N THR A 128 -10.96 -9.77 2.01
CA THR A 128 -11.32 -8.35 1.94
C THR A 128 -12.74 -8.18 2.49
N PRO A 129 -12.95 -7.40 3.56
CA PRO A 129 -14.27 -7.24 4.14
C PRO A 129 -15.15 -6.32 3.28
N ALA A 130 -16.44 -6.63 3.19
CA ALA A 130 -17.43 -5.78 2.52
C ALA A 130 -17.90 -4.64 3.45
N VAL A 131 -17.01 -3.68 3.71
CA VAL A 131 -17.29 -2.49 4.53
C VAL A 131 -17.16 -1.22 3.71
N ARG A 132 -17.91 -0.19 4.10
CA ARG A 132 -17.80 1.16 3.52
C ARG A 132 -16.59 1.86 4.12
N LEU A 133 -15.71 2.33 3.25
CA LEU A 133 -14.48 3.01 3.63
C LEU A 133 -14.72 4.50 3.88
N PRO A 134 -13.98 5.12 4.82
CA PRO A 134 -13.91 6.58 4.93
C PRO A 134 -13.35 7.22 3.65
N GLY A 135 -13.65 8.50 3.44
CA GLY A 135 -12.99 9.29 2.43
C GLY A 135 -11.53 9.62 2.80
N PRO A 136 -10.67 9.96 1.83
CA PRO A 136 -10.93 9.93 0.38
C PRO A 136 -10.96 8.49 -0.17
N ALA A 137 -11.72 8.28 -1.25
CA ALA A 137 -11.79 6.99 -1.93
C ALA A 137 -10.60 6.81 -2.88
N LEU A 138 -9.92 5.66 -2.77
CA LEU A 138 -8.82 5.29 -3.66
C LEU A 138 -9.26 4.35 -4.79
N ILE A 139 -10.15 3.41 -4.49
CA ILE A 139 -10.64 2.46 -5.50
C ILE A 139 -11.39 3.24 -6.59
N ASP A 140 -11.16 2.86 -7.83
CA ASP A 140 -11.58 3.55 -9.05
C ASP A 140 -10.92 4.90 -9.34
N ALA A 141 -9.99 5.35 -8.49
CA ALA A 141 -9.19 6.53 -8.80
C ALA A 141 -8.36 6.30 -10.07
N ARG A 142 -8.27 7.35 -10.90
CA ARG A 142 -7.47 7.37 -12.12
C ARG A 142 -6.20 8.17 -11.88
N ILE A 143 -5.07 7.49 -11.94
CA ILE A 143 -3.74 8.09 -11.72
C ILE A 143 -3.13 8.44 -13.07
N TYR A 144 -3.03 9.72 -13.38
CA TYR A 144 -2.27 10.22 -14.51
C TYR A 144 -0.80 10.48 -14.14
N PRO A 145 0.11 10.63 -15.12
CA PRO A 145 1.46 11.10 -14.85
C PRO A 145 1.44 12.45 -14.09
N ASN A 146 2.19 12.52 -12.99
CA ASN A 146 2.28 13.64 -12.05
C ASN A 146 1.04 13.87 -11.15
N ASP A 147 0.03 13.01 -11.24
CA ASP A 147 -1.09 13.04 -10.30
C ASP A 147 -0.75 12.36 -8.97
N ILE A 148 -1.47 12.77 -7.95
CA ILE A 148 -1.44 12.17 -6.62
C ILE A 148 -2.87 11.81 -6.23
N SER A 149 -3.09 10.58 -5.78
CA SER A 149 -4.34 10.16 -5.15
C SER A 149 -4.07 9.52 -3.81
N GLU A 150 -5.01 9.68 -2.90
CA GLU A 150 -4.98 9.09 -1.58
C GLU A 150 -6.28 8.39 -1.29
N GLY A 151 -6.22 7.38 -0.42
CA GLY A 151 -7.41 6.86 0.21
C GLY A 151 -7.14 5.67 1.08
N TRP A 152 -8.22 5.14 1.63
CA TRP A 152 -8.16 4.07 2.59
C TRP A 152 -8.32 2.71 1.92
N LEU A 153 -7.62 1.72 2.46
CA LEU A 153 -7.78 0.30 2.22
C LEU A 153 -8.13 -0.35 3.56
N VAL A 154 -8.87 -1.45 3.50
CA VAL A 154 -9.29 -2.21 4.69
C VAL A 154 -9.09 -3.69 4.47
N PHE A 155 -8.61 -4.35 5.51
CA PHE A 155 -8.45 -5.79 5.55
C PHE A 155 -8.95 -6.35 6.88
N LEU A 156 -9.33 -7.62 6.86
CA LEU A 156 -9.72 -8.36 8.05
C LEU A 156 -8.64 -9.41 8.35
N ILE A 157 -7.79 -9.14 9.34
CA ILE A 157 -6.63 -9.97 9.68
C ILE A 157 -6.84 -10.73 10.99
N ASP A 158 -6.13 -11.83 11.19
CA ASP A 158 -6.11 -12.50 12.50
C ASP A 158 -5.51 -11.54 13.52
N ARG A 159 -6.18 -11.37 14.66
CA ARG A 159 -5.73 -10.45 15.72
C ARG A 159 -4.34 -10.81 16.28
N LYS A 160 -3.95 -12.08 16.17
CA LYS A 160 -2.64 -12.55 16.64
C LYS A 160 -1.54 -12.35 15.61
N ASP A 161 -1.88 -12.11 14.35
CA ASP A 161 -0.89 -11.84 13.31
C ASP A 161 -0.28 -10.47 13.53
N GLN A 162 1.03 -10.45 13.79
CA GLN A 162 1.80 -9.22 14.01
C GLN A 162 2.49 -8.74 12.74
N HIS A 163 2.51 -9.58 11.70
CA HIS A 163 3.32 -9.35 10.51
C HIS A 163 2.58 -9.61 9.20
N PRO A 164 1.37 -9.04 9.01
CA PRO A 164 0.62 -9.28 7.78
C PRO A 164 1.33 -8.63 6.57
N GLU A 165 1.37 -9.32 5.44
CA GLU A 165 2.09 -8.88 4.25
C GLU A 165 1.14 -8.30 3.20
N MET A 166 1.15 -6.98 2.98
CA MET A 166 0.37 -6.39 1.89
C MET A 166 1.08 -6.59 0.55
N PHE A 167 0.40 -7.19 -0.40
CA PHE A 167 0.83 -7.32 -1.78
C PHE A 167 0.12 -6.30 -2.66
N PHE A 168 0.88 -5.69 -3.57
CA PHE A 168 0.33 -4.86 -4.64
C PHE A 168 0.56 -5.53 -6.00
N PHE A 169 -0.53 -5.98 -6.63
CA PHE A 169 -0.57 -6.52 -7.98
C PHE A 169 -0.28 -5.42 -9.01
N SER A 170 1.00 -5.12 -9.15
CA SER A 170 1.69 -4.84 -10.42
C SER A 170 2.85 -5.81 -10.67
N GLY A 171 3.10 -6.73 -9.71
CA GLY A 171 4.23 -7.68 -9.70
C GLY A 171 5.16 -7.61 -8.46
N GLN A 172 4.77 -7.01 -7.32
CA GLN A 172 5.65 -6.80 -6.15
C GLN A 172 4.99 -7.08 -4.78
N TRP A 173 5.79 -7.55 -3.79
CA TRP A 173 5.38 -8.00 -2.44
C TRP A 173 5.84 -7.05 -1.31
N PHE A 174 5.02 -6.75 -0.29
CA PHE A 174 5.40 -5.96 0.91
C PHE A 174 5.05 -6.67 2.23
N GLN A 175 5.78 -6.35 3.30
CA GLN A 175 5.60 -6.96 4.64
C GLN A 175 5.34 -5.86 5.68
N ILE A 176 4.26 -5.91 6.44
CA ILE A 176 4.01 -4.97 7.55
C ILE A 176 4.57 -5.64 8.81
N VAL A 177 5.31 -4.92 9.66
CA VAL A 177 5.75 -5.45 10.97
C VAL A 177 5.56 -4.41 12.07
N GLU A 178 5.27 -4.88 13.29
CA GLU A 178 5.23 -4.07 14.51
C GLU A 178 6.59 -4.17 15.22
N GLU A 179 7.11 -3.06 15.78
CA GLU A 179 8.29 -3.08 16.66
C GLU A 179 7.96 -3.61 18.07
#